data_AF-A0A535K2F3-F1
#
_entry.id   AF-A0A535K2F3-F1
#
_cell.length_a   1.000
_cell.length_b   1.000
_cell.length_c   1.000
_cell.angle_alpha   90.00
_cell.angle_beta   90.00
_cell.angle_gamma   90.00
#
_symmetry.space_group_name_H-M   'P 1'
#
loop_
_entity.id
_entity.type
_entity.pdbx_description
1 polymer ?
#
loop_
_entity_poly.entity_id
_entity_poly.type
_entity_poly.pdbx_seq_one_letter_code
_entity_poly.pdbx_strand_id
1 'polypeptide(L)'
;MSEGRTLPAVQRAYLYVVALVAIHMVVLAVANLLRVGAEITMNAPSGGFTGLPFVFNDFSRPRDLYREQASLAIALLVVGAPAWWLSFRAADRAARREIAARASAIRSFYIHLVIFVTALLVFGYGQRTLGLILQGALAGGLPGLFLEPDWPARAAGAGAMVLSAAGALAYHVRVSISDRRATVIGGRAAEIRQLALYGLAVIGLFFAAFSTGFTLQGLWDRVVADAIAPLNRPDFFGPPGQVGPTRDDMLRIQLINQIPPILGGLALWLGTWLPLQRGLRQPTADGEVERRSVVRKLAIYLIVGVSAVVALVSTTFGLAAIIRRLLGDPFQEQYTSLVHDLGFPIALTIVFVPLWLFHRRVVEAEAARETELARAAAIRRAYTYGVAAFGLAMAAIGAAGTIGVFGSQLMGMNTHPNGETATYLALVLVGLPAWGFHWWQAQRRLDPAERRAPQRRGYLYLAVLGGAIGLLVFGSAALYRLLNAALATDFPLSTWHDIWHFTVDASVAGSVFAFHLRVIRADRAVTATAAVGEAAPSVFTYVVRVAAANADAARARLAAALPDAQVTPADAASGEGESGPSIVAIAGTLVGVLILLFLVATFALGPFLSQQSAPPPRPALPAGKVI
;
A
#
# COMPACT_ATOMS: atom_id res chain seq x y z
N MET A 1 -49.12 -18.86 15.91
CA MET A 1 -48.20 -17.70 16.05
C MET A 1 -47.11 -18.08 17.03
N SER A 2 -45.94 -18.56 16.56
CA SER A 2 -44.81 -18.84 17.45
C SER A 2 -43.93 -17.60 17.55
N GLU A 3 -43.75 -17.06 18.75
CA GLU A 3 -42.82 -15.96 19.03
C GLU A 3 -41.43 -16.28 18.45
N GLY A 4 -40.98 -15.40 17.55
CA GLY A 4 -39.76 -15.57 16.78
C GLY A 4 -38.52 -15.44 17.66
N ARG A 5 -38.01 -16.56 18.16
CA ARG A 5 -36.73 -16.61 18.87
C ARG A 5 -35.62 -16.13 17.92
N THR A 6 -34.98 -15.01 18.27
CA THR A 6 -33.85 -14.44 17.51
C THR A 6 -32.64 -15.36 17.61
N LEU A 7 -31.89 -15.53 16.52
CA LEU A 7 -30.66 -16.33 16.56
C LEU A 7 -29.60 -15.60 17.42
N PRO A 8 -29.04 -16.23 18.47
CA PRO A 8 -27.95 -15.66 19.25
C PRO A 8 -26.74 -15.25 18.40
N ALA A 9 -25.99 -14.23 18.85
CA ALA A 9 -24.84 -13.70 18.12
C ALA A 9 -23.77 -14.77 17.80
N VAL A 10 -23.48 -15.67 18.75
CA VAL A 10 -22.53 -16.78 18.58
C VAL A 10 -22.97 -17.73 17.48
N GLN A 11 -24.27 -18.09 17.43
CA GLN A 11 -24.79 -18.95 16.36
C GLN A 11 -24.69 -18.27 14.99
N ARG A 12 -24.96 -16.97 14.91
CA ARG A 12 -24.78 -16.21 13.66
C ARG A 12 -23.32 -16.19 13.23
N ALA A 13 -22.39 -15.95 14.16
CA ALA A 13 -20.95 -15.97 13.89
C ALA A 13 -20.50 -17.33 13.34
N TYR A 14 -20.92 -18.42 13.99
CA TYR A 14 -20.65 -19.78 13.51
C TYR A 14 -21.15 -20.00 12.08
N LEU A 15 -22.40 -19.62 11.79
CA LEU A 15 -22.96 -19.76 10.43
C LEU A 15 -22.14 -18.97 9.40
N TYR A 16 -21.68 -17.76 9.74
CA TYR A 16 -20.85 -16.97 8.83
C TYR A 16 -19.44 -17.54 8.63
N VAL A 17 -18.83 -18.13 9.66
CA VAL A 17 -17.52 -18.81 9.53
C VAL A 17 -17.65 -20.03 8.61
N VAL A 18 -18.67 -20.86 8.83
CA VAL A 18 -18.94 -22.02 7.95
C VAL A 18 -19.21 -21.56 6.52
N ALA A 19 -20.04 -20.52 6.34
CA ALA A 19 -20.30 -19.94 5.03
C ALA A 19 -19.03 -19.41 4.36
N LEU A 20 -18.09 -18.82 5.11
CA LEU A 20 -16.86 -18.23 4.57
C LEU A 20 -15.93 -19.31 4.00
N VAL A 21 -15.73 -20.39 4.75
CA VAL A 21 -14.93 -21.52 4.28
C VAL A 21 -15.62 -22.18 3.08
N ALA A 22 -16.93 -22.40 3.19
CA ALA A 22 -17.70 -23.07 2.16
C ALA A 22 -17.77 -22.28 0.84
N ILE A 23 -17.92 -20.94 0.86
CA ILE A 23 -17.89 -20.15 -0.38
C ILE A 23 -16.52 -20.20 -1.06
N HIS A 24 -15.44 -20.22 -0.27
CA HIS A 24 -14.09 -20.37 -0.82
C HIS A 24 -13.91 -21.72 -1.51
N MET A 25 -14.38 -22.81 -0.88
CA MET A 25 -14.40 -24.15 -1.49
C MET A 25 -15.17 -24.15 -2.81
N VAL A 26 -16.36 -23.55 -2.86
CA VAL A 26 -17.18 -23.46 -4.08
C VAL A 26 -16.44 -22.68 -5.18
N VAL A 27 -15.86 -21.52 -4.86
CA VAL A 27 -15.13 -20.71 -5.83
C VAL A 27 -13.95 -21.49 -6.42
N LEU A 28 -13.14 -22.12 -5.58
CA LEU A 28 -12.00 -22.92 -6.02
C LEU A 28 -12.41 -24.17 -6.80
N ALA A 29 -13.48 -24.84 -6.37
CA ALA A 29 -13.99 -26.03 -7.01
C ALA A 29 -14.47 -25.74 -8.44
N VAL A 30 -15.32 -24.73 -8.61
CA VAL A 30 -15.82 -24.34 -9.94
C VAL A 30 -14.67 -23.89 -10.83
N ALA A 31 -13.74 -23.07 -10.30
CA ALA A 31 -12.58 -22.61 -11.05
C ALA A 31 -11.70 -23.77 -11.54
N ASN A 32 -11.38 -24.73 -10.67
CA ASN A 32 -10.52 -25.85 -11.03
C ASN A 32 -11.22 -26.88 -11.92
N LEU A 33 -12.54 -27.08 -11.79
CA LEU A 33 -13.29 -27.94 -12.73
C LEU A 33 -13.29 -27.36 -14.14
N LEU A 34 -13.56 -26.07 -14.26
CA LEU A 34 -13.52 -25.37 -15.54
C LEU A 34 -12.10 -25.35 -16.13
N ARG A 35 -11.07 -25.14 -15.30
CA ARG A 35 -9.67 -25.21 -15.72
C ARG A 35 -9.30 -26.60 -16.25
N VAL A 36 -9.59 -27.66 -15.50
CA VAL A 36 -9.28 -29.04 -15.92
C VAL A 36 -10.02 -29.36 -17.22
N GLY A 37 -11.29 -28.98 -17.33
CA GLY A 37 -12.05 -29.11 -18.57
C GLY A 37 -11.37 -28.40 -19.74
N ALA A 38 -10.95 -27.15 -19.56
CA ALA A 38 -10.25 -26.37 -20.58
C ALA A 38 -8.92 -27.03 -20.99
N GLU A 39 -8.10 -27.43 -20.03
CA GLU A 39 -6.81 -28.08 -20.29
C GLU A 39 -6.97 -29.41 -21.05
N ILE A 40 -7.98 -30.23 -20.70
CA ILE A 40 -8.31 -31.47 -21.43
C ILE A 40 -8.76 -31.15 -22.85
N THR A 41 -9.67 -30.19 -23.04
CA THR A 41 -10.18 -29.84 -24.38
C THR A 41 -9.10 -29.29 -25.31
N MET A 42 -8.06 -28.65 -24.74
CA MET A 42 -6.95 -28.08 -25.49
C MET A 42 -5.74 -29.03 -25.59
N ASN A 43 -5.85 -30.26 -25.08
CA ASN A 43 -4.77 -31.24 -25.03
C ASN A 43 -3.48 -30.70 -24.39
N ALA A 44 -3.62 -29.84 -23.37
CA ALA A 44 -2.51 -29.26 -22.64
C ALA A 44 -2.10 -30.17 -21.46
N PRO A 45 -0.88 -30.05 -20.90
CA PRO A 45 -0.52 -30.63 -19.61
C PRO A 45 -1.10 -29.82 -18.46
N SER A 46 -1.29 -30.47 -17.30
CA SER A 46 -1.94 -29.85 -16.14
C SER A 46 -1.16 -28.65 -15.62
N GLY A 47 -1.87 -27.57 -15.29
CA GLY A 47 -1.28 -26.34 -14.72
C GLY A 47 -1.14 -26.36 -13.20
N GLY A 48 -1.50 -27.48 -12.56
CA GLY A 48 -1.58 -27.58 -11.10
C GLY A 48 -2.89 -27.01 -10.53
N PHE A 49 -3.19 -27.37 -9.28
CA PHE A 49 -4.39 -26.88 -8.59
C PHE A 49 -4.19 -25.43 -8.13
N THR A 50 -5.07 -24.52 -8.56
CA THR A 50 -4.93 -23.09 -8.24
C THR A 50 -5.66 -22.74 -6.93
N GLY A 51 -5.01 -21.95 -6.06
CA GLY A 51 -5.65 -21.29 -4.90
C GLY A 51 -5.42 -21.89 -3.50
N LEU A 52 -4.74 -23.04 -3.35
CA LEU A 52 -4.36 -23.60 -2.04
C LEU A 52 -2.94 -24.21 -2.09
N PRO A 53 -1.88 -23.43 -1.82
CA PRO A 53 -0.50 -23.91 -1.95
C PRO A 53 -0.07 -24.98 -0.93
N PHE A 54 -0.74 -25.06 0.23
CA PHE A 54 -0.18 -25.73 1.42
C PHE A 54 -0.92 -26.99 1.89
N VAL A 55 -2.12 -27.29 1.38
CA VAL A 55 -2.91 -28.45 1.85
C VAL A 55 -2.80 -29.67 0.91
N PHE A 56 -2.40 -29.46 -0.35
CA PHE A 56 -2.63 -30.43 -1.42
C PHE A 56 -1.44 -30.67 -2.36
N ASN A 57 -0.23 -30.26 -1.97
CA ASN A 57 0.99 -30.50 -2.77
C ASN A 57 1.26 -32.00 -3.02
N ASP A 58 0.67 -32.89 -2.22
CA ASP A 58 0.86 -34.34 -2.32
C ASP A 58 0.04 -35.03 -3.44
N PHE A 59 -0.89 -34.32 -4.11
CA PHE A 59 -1.73 -34.85 -5.21
C PHE A 59 -1.14 -34.62 -6.61
N SER A 60 0.20 -34.63 -6.71
CA SER A 60 0.91 -34.34 -7.96
C SER A 60 1.59 -35.59 -8.55
N ARG A 61 0.88 -36.74 -8.61
CA ARG A 61 1.42 -37.92 -9.33
C ARG A 61 1.29 -37.71 -10.84
N PRO A 62 2.40 -37.72 -11.62
CA PRO A 62 2.39 -37.29 -13.03
C PRO A 62 1.39 -37.99 -13.95
N ARG A 63 0.99 -39.23 -13.63
CA ARG A 63 0.11 -40.05 -14.47
C ARG A 63 -1.39 -39.83 -14.22
N ASP A 64 -1.78 -39.25 -13.07
CA ASP A 64 -3.19 -39.18 -12.63
C ASP A 64 -3.66 -37.74 -12.32
N LEU A 65 -2.88 -36.71 -12.69
CA LEU A 65 -3.09 -35.31 -12.29
C LEU A 65 -4.50 -34.78 -12.57
N TYR A 66 -5.07 -35.04 -13.75
CA TYR A 66 -6.40 -34.54 -14.09
C TYR A 66 -7.50 -35.21 -13.27
N ARG A 67 -7.39 -36.53 -13.05
CA ARG A 67 -8.34 -37.28 -12.25
C ARG A 67 -8.32 -36.78 -10.81
N GLU A 68 -7.13 -36.69 -10.21
CA GLU A 68 -6.97 -36.24 -8.82
C GLU A 68 -7.48 -34.80 -8.62
N GLN A 69 -7.12 -33.87 -9.52
CA GLN A 69 -7.58 -32.48 -9.45
C GLN A 69 -9.09 -32.34 -9.67
N ALA A 70 -9.66 -33.07 -10.64
CA ALA A 70 -11.10 -33.07 -10.87
C ALA A 70 -11.86 -33.68 -9.69
N SER A 71 -11.40 -34.82 -9.16
CA SER A 71 -11.99 -35.48 -7.99
C SER A 71 -11.97 -34.57 -6.76
N LEU A 72 -10.85 -33.89 -6.49
CA LEU A 72 -10.75 -32.91 -5.40
C LEU A 72 -11.73 -31.75 -5.62
N ALA A 73 -11.77 -31.18 -6.83
CA ALA A 73 -12.67 -30.07 -7.12
C ALA A 73 -14.15 -30.48 -7.03
N ILE A 74 -14.52 -31.68 -7.49
CA ILE A 74 -15.87 -32.25 -7.29
C ILE A 74 -16.17 -32.41 -5.81
N ALA A 75 -15.25 -32.98 -5.02
CA ALA A 75 -15.44 -33.16 -3.58
C ALA A 75 -15.64 -31.81 -2.86
N LEU A 76 -14.82 -30.81 -3.18
CA LEU A 76 -14.97 -29.44 -2.68
C LEU A 76 -16.32 -28.83 -3.06
N LEU A 77 -16.83 -29.10 -4.26
CA LEU A 77 -18.14 -28.59 -4.70
C LEU A 77 -19.30 -29.28 -3.98
N VAL A 78 -19.27 -30.62 -3.92
CA VAL A 78 -20.33 -31.46 -3.31
C VAL A 78 -20.45 -31.20 -1.81
N VAL A 79 -19.33 -30.95 -1.12
CA VAL A 79 -19.33 -30.60 0.31
C VAL A 79 -19.59 -29.10 0.50
N GLY A 80 -18.88 -28.25 -0.24
CA GLY A 80 -18.90 -26.80 -0.07
C GLY A 80 -20.21 -26.14 -0.48
N ALA A 81 -20.84 -26.55 -1.59
CA ALA A 81 -22.04 -25.88 -2.09
C ALA A 81 -23.26 -26.02 -1.16
N PRO A 82 -23.60 -27.24 -0.65
CA PRO A 82 -24.67 -27.38 0.33
C PRO A 82 -24.34 -26.68 1.66
N ALA A 83 -23.09 -26.80 2.15
CA ALA A 83 -22.65 -26.16 3.37
C ALA A 83 -22.79 -24.64 3.30
N TRP A 84 -22.34 -24.02 2.20
CA TRP A 84 -22.50 -22.59 1.95
C TRP A 84 -23.97 -22.20 1.86
N TRP A 85 -24.76 -22.90 1.03
CA TRP A 85 -26.15 -22.54 0.81
C TRP A 85 -26.96 -22.62 2.10
N LEU A 86 -26.82 -23.69 2.89
CA LEU A 86 -27.54 -23.87 4.14
C LEU A 86 -27.14 -22.81 5.18
N SER A 87 -25.83 -22.65 5.42
CA SER A 87 -25.31 -21.74 6.44
C SER A 87 -25.61 -20.28 6.09
N PHE A 88 -25.32 -19.85 4.87
CA PHE A 88 -25.57 -18.48 4.43
C PHE A 88 -27.06 -18.17 4.34
N ARG A 89 -27.89 -19.07 3.80
CA ARG A 89 -29.35 -18.86 3.73
C ARG A 89 -29.99 -18.82 5.11
N ALA A 90 -29.49 -19.58 6.09
CA ALA A 90 -29.95 -19.49 7.47
C ALA A 90 -29.60 -18.14 8.09
N ALA A 91 -28.34 -17.69 7.96
CA ALA A 91 -27.89 -16.40 8.44
C ALA A 91 -28.58 -15.22 7.73
N ASP A 92 -28.80 -15.31 6.42
CA ASP A 92 -29.46 -14.28 5.62
C ASP A 92 -30.95 -14.17 5.95
N ARG A 93 -31.66 -15.28 6.13
CA ARG A 93 -33.05 -15.27 6.60
C ARG A 93 -33.18 -14.62 7.97
N ALA A 94 -32.26 -14.91 8.89
CA ALA A 94 -32.26 -14.27 10.21
C ALA A 94 -32.02 -12.76 10.11
N ALA A 95 -31.03 -12.33 9.30
CA ALA A 95 -30.75 -10.92 9.06
C ALA A 95 -31.91 -10.17 8.38
N ARG A 96 -32.71 -10.84 7.54
CA ARG A 96 -33.91 -10.23 6.93
C ARG A 96 -35.05 -10.01 7.92
N ARG A 97 -35.12 -10.80 8.98
CA ARG A 97 -36.16 -10.68 10.03
C ARG A 97 -35.84 -9.60 11.06
N GLU A 98 -34.56 -9.27 11.25
CA GLU A 98 -34.11 -8.35 12.29
C GLU A 98 -33.13 -7.31 11.72
N ILE A 99 -33.51 -6.03 11.80
CA ILE A 99 -32.69 -4.90 11.30
C ILE A 99 -31.31 -4.86 11.99
N ALA A 100 -31.26 -5.12 13.29
CA ALA A 100 -30.00 -5.15 14.05
C ALA A 100 -29.04 -6.24 13.57
N ALA A 101 -29.55 -7.43 13.20
CA ALA A 101 -28.73 -8.49 12.64
C ALA A 101 -28.20 -8.14 11.24
N ARG A 102 -28.99 -7.40 10.44
CA ARG A 102 -28.57 -6.88 9.13
C ARG A 102 -27.45 -5.84 9.23
N ALA A 103 -27.55 -4.93 10.19
CA ALA A 103 -26.54 -3.90 10.45
C ALA A 103 -25.36 -4.40 11.32
N SER A 104 -25.28 -5.71 11.61
CA SER A 104 -24.28 -6.24 12.53
C SER A 104 -22.87 -6.27 11.93
N ALA A 105 -21.86 -6.04 12.79
CA ALA A 105 -20.45 -6.09 12.40
C ALA A 105 -20.03 -7.47 11.88
N ILE A 106 -20.56 -8.56 12.45
CA ILE A 106 -20.26 -9.94 12.04
C ILE A 106 -20.71 -10.19 10.59
N ARG A 107 -21.94 -9.77 10.25
CA ARG A 107 -22.44 -9.89 8.87
C ARG A 107 -21.62 -9.03 7.91
N SER A 108 -21.32 -7.79 8.30
CA SER A 108 -20.48 -6.90 7.50
C SER A 108 -19.09 -7.49 7.26
N PHE A 109 -18.47 -8.09 8.28
CA PHE A 109 -17.19 -8.79 8.17
C PHE A 109 -17.23 -9.90 7.13
N TYR A 110 -18.17 -10.83 7.24
CA TYR A 110 -18.32 -11.90 6.26
C TYR A 110 -18.50 -11.35 4.84
N ILE A 111 -19.46 -10.44 4.63
CA ILE A 111 -19.80 -9.93 3.30
C ILE A 111 -18.59 -9.22 2.68
N HIS A 112 -17.95 -8.32 3.42
CA HIS A 112 -16.90 -7.48 2.88
C HIS A 112 -15.56 -8.20 2.78
N LEU A 113 -15.30 -9.23 3.60
CA LEU A 113 -14.17 -10.13 3.39
C LEU A 113 -14.33 -10.94 2.10
N VAL A 114 -15.53 -11.49 1.85
CA VAL A 114 -15.81 -12.21 0.58
C VAL A 114 -15.67 -11.27 -0.61
N ILE A 115 -16.24 -10.06 -0.55
CA ILE A 115 -16.09 -9.03 -1.60
C ILE A 115 -14.61 -8.71 -1.82
N PHE A 116 -13.85 -8.47 -0.74
CA PHE A 116 -12.44 -8.12 -0.84
C PHE A 116 -11.61 -9.22 -1.52
N VAL A 117 -11.73 -10.46 -1.03
CA VAL A 117 -10.97 -11.60 -1.57
C VAL A 117 -11.37 -11.91 -3.01
N THR A 118 -12.68 -11.94 -3.31
CA THR A 118 -13.14 -12.26 -4.68
C THR A 118 -12.82 -11.14 -5.67
N ALA A 119 -12.82 -9.87 -5.26
CA ALA A 119 -12.35 -8.77 -6.10
C ALA A 119 -10.85 -8.87 -6.39
N LEU A 120 -10.03 -9.25 -5.40
CA LEU A 120 -8.59 -9.47 -5.62
C LEU A 120 -8.31 -10.70 -6.50
N LEU A 121 -9.11 -11.76 -6.40
CA LEU A 121 -9.03 -12.91 -7.31
C LEU A 121 -9.36 -12.50 -8.75
N VAL A 122 -10.46 -11.76 -8.95
CA VAL A 122 -10.81 -11.22 -10.29
C VAL A 122 -9.72 -10.31 -10.82
N PHE A 123 -9.17 -9.43 -9.98
CA PHE A 123 -8.08 -8.52 -10.34
C PHE A 123 -6.81 -9.28 -10.75
N GLY A 124 -6.28 -10.16 -9.89
CA GLY A 124 -5.02 -10.87 -10.13
C GLY A 124 -5.12 -11.91 -11.25
N TYR A 125 -6.16 -12.74 -11.25
CA TYR A 125 -6.35 -13.72 -12.33
C TYR A 125 -6.81 -13.07 -13.64
N GLY A 126 -7.51 -11.93 -13.58
CA GLY A 126 -7.85 -11.13 -14.76
C GLY A 126 -6.59 -10.58 -15.44
N GLN A 127 -5.64 -10.06 -14.65
CA GLN A 127 -4.33 -9.64 -15.14
C GLN A 127 -3.58 -10.80 -15.79
N ARG A 128 -3.52 -11.98 -15.16
CA ARG A 128 -2.84 -13.15 -15.75
C ARG A 128 -3.52 -13.64 -17.02
N THR A 129 -4.86 -13.70 -17.03
CA THR A 129 -5.63 -14.09 -18.23
C THR A 129 -5.31 -13.17 -19.39
N LEU A 130 -5.42 -11.86 -19.17
CA LEU A 130 -5.15 -10.87 -20.21
C LEU A 130 -3.67 -10.86 -20.62
N GLY A 131 -2.75 -10.99 -19.66
CA GLY A 131 -1.31 -11.08 -19.94
C GLY A 131 -0.97 -12.26 -20.84
N LEU A 132 -1.53 -13.45 -20.58
CA LEU A 132 -1.33 -14.64 -21.42
C LEU A 132 -1.96 -14.49 -22.81
N ILE A 133 -3.15 -13.88 -22.90
CA ILE A 133 -3.78 -13.57 -24.19
C ILE A 133 -2.92 -12.58 -25.00
N LEU A 134 -2.40 -11.53 -24.35
CA LEU A 134 -1.52 -10.57 -24.98
C LEU A 134 -0.19 -11.20 -25.38
N GLN A 135 0.39 -12.06 -24.53
CA GLN A 135 1.56 -12.87 -24.90
C GLN A 135 1.27 -13.63 -26.18
N GLY A 136 0.19 -14.42 -26.24
CA GLY A 136 -0.18 -15.19 -27.41
C GLY A 136 -0.43 -14.37 -28.67
N ALA A 137 -1.14 -13.25 -28.55
CA ALA A 137 -1.49 -12.38 -29.67
C ALA A 137 -0.29 -11.57 -30.21
N LEU A 138 0.65 -11.21 -29.33
CA LEU A 138 1.83 -10.40 -29.65
C LEU A 138 3.12 -11.25 -29.74
N ALA A 139 2.99 -12.58 -29.61
CA ALA A 139 4.06 -13.57 -29.56
C ALA A 139 4.90 -13.66 -30.82
N GLY A 140 4.32 -13.36 -32.00
CA GLY A 140 4.83 -13.76 -33.31
C GLY A 140 6.25 -13.32 -33.69
N GLY A 141 6.93 -12.53 -32.85
CA GLY A 141 8.35 -12.19 -32.99
C GLY A 141 9.20 -12.34 -31.73
N LEU A 142 8.62 -12.75 -30.58
CA LEU A 142 9.38 -12.90 -29.34
C LEU A 142 10.12 -14.24 -29.30
N PRO A 143 11.33 -14.31 -28.72
CA PRO A 143 12.02 -15.58 -28.50
C PRO A 143 11.13 -16.53 -27.69
N GLY A 144 11.05 -17.81 -28.09
CA GLY A 144 10.16 -18.80 -27.48
C GLY A 144 10.34 -19.00 -25.97
N LEU A 145 11.49 -18.62 -25.41
CA LEU A 145 11.77 -18.60 -23.96
C LEU A 145 10.83 -17.69 -23.16
N PHE A 146 10.18 -16.72 -23.80
CA PHE A 146 9.29 -15.74 -23.14
C PHE A 146 7.81 -16.07 -23.30
N LEU A 147 7.48 -17.13 -24.05
CA LEU A 147 6.11 -17.61 -24.19
C LEU A 147 5.84 -18.69 -23.15
N GLU A 148 4.81 -18.48 -22.33
CA GLU A 148 4.32 -19.52 -21.45
C GLU A 148 3.91 -20.74 -22.29
N PRO A 149 4.45 -21.94 -22.00
CA PRO A 149 3.99 -23.17 -22.64
C PRO A 149 2.49 -23.36 -22.41
N ASP A 150 1.77 -23.74 -23.46
CA ASP A 150 0.32 -23.96 -23.42
C ASP A 150 -0.45 -22.73 -22.93
N TRP A 151 0.04 -21.51 -23.25
CA TRP A 151 -0.60 -20.26 -22.83
C TRP A 151 -2.11 -20.19 -23.07
N PRO A 152 -2.72 -20.77 -24.15
CA PRO A 152 -4.17 -20.72 -24.31
C PRO A 152 -4.90 -21.45 -23.18
N ALA A 153 -4.40 -22.63 -22.80
CA ALA A 153 -4.96 -23.42 -21.70
C ALA A 153 -4.69 -22.74 -20.35
N ARG A 154 -3.52 -22.13 -20.16
CA ARG A 154 -3.21 -21.33 -18.96
C ARG A 154 -4.10 -20.09 -18.84
N ALA A 155 -4.37 -19.42 -19.96
CA ALA A 155 -5.28 -18.28 -20.02
C ALA A 155 -6.71 -18.71 -19.70
N ALA A 156 -7.19 -19.81 -20.29
CA ALA A 156 -8.51 -20.37 -19.99
C ALA A 156 -8.62 -20.78 -18.51
N GLY A 157 -7.58 -21.37 -17.94
CA GLY A 157 -7.51 -21.72 -16.52
C GLY A 157 -7.55 -20.51 -15.58
N ALA A 158 -6.83 -19.45 -15.91
CA ALA A 158 -6.92 -18.19 -15.16
C ALA A 158 -8.30 -17.54 -15.32
N GLY A 159 -8.87 -17.56 -16.53
CA GLY A 159 -10.21 -17.06 -16.83
C GLY A 159 -11.30 -17.81 -16.08
N ALA A 160 -11.16 -19.12 -15.88
CA ALA A 160 -12.06 -19.92 -15.06
C ALA A 160 -12.13 -19.44 -13.60
N MET A 161 -10.98 -19.05 -13.02
CA MET A 161 -10.95 -18.43 -11.69
C MET A 161 -11.65 -17.07 -11.68
N VAL A 162 -11.44 -16.25 -12.72
CA VAL A 162 -12.12 -14.96 -12.87
C VAL A 162 -13.62 -15.14 -12.91
N LEU A 163 -14.13 -16.06 -13.73
CA LEU A 163 -15.57 -16.31 -13.86
C LEU A 163 -16.19 -16.78 -12.55
N SER A 164 -15.54 -17.73 -11.87
CA SER A 164 -16.00 -18.25 -10.58
C SER A 164 -16.02 -17.18 -9.49
N ALA A 165 -14.91 -16.43 -9.34
CA ALA A 165 -14.80 -15.36 -8.36
C ALA A 165 -15.74 -14.18 -8.67
N ALA A 166 -15.92 -13.83 -9.95
CA ALA A 166 -16.84 -12.76 -10.37
C ALA A 166 -18.30 -13.11 -10.04
N GLY A 167 -18.71 -14.37 -10.17
CA GLY A 167 -20.03 -14.84 -9.75
C GLY A 167 -20.26 -14.64 -8.25
N ALA A 168 -19.31 -15.07 -7.42
CA ALA A 168 -19.37 -14.88 -5.97
C ALA A 168 -19.33 -13.39 -5.58
N LEU A 169 -18.48 -12.60 -6.23
CA LEU A 169 -18.37 -11.14 -6.03
C LEU A 169 -19.68 -10.44 -6.35
N ALA A 170 -20.26 -10.68 -7.53
CA ALA A 170 -21.50 -10.05 -7.97
C ALA A 170 -22.67 -10.37 -7.02
N TYR A 171 -22.75 -11.61 -6.55
CA TYR A 171 -23.75 -12.01 -5.55
C TYR A 171 -23.58 -11.24 -4.23
N HIS A 172 -22.39 -11.21 -3.66
CA HIS A 172 -22.15 -10.57 -2.36
C HIS A 172 -22.22 -9.03 -2.43
N VAL A 173 -21.82 -8.42 -3.56
CA VAL A 173 -22.05 -6.98 -3.80
C VAL A 173 -23.54 -6.67 -3.85
N ARG A 174 -24.37 -7.50 -4.53
CA ARG A 174 -25.83 -7.33 -4.54
C ARG A 174 -26.43 -7.45 -3.13
N VAL A 175 -25.95 -8.39 -2.32
CA VAL A 175 -26.37 -8.53 -0.91
C VAL A 175 -25.98 -7.28 -0.10
N SER A 176 -24.73 -6.79 -0.22
CA SER A 176 -24.27 -5.57 0.46
C SER A 176 -25.12 -4.34 0.08
N ILE A 177 -25.43 -4.18 -1.20
CA ILE A 177 -26.31 -3.10 -1.68
C ILE A 177 -27.73 -3.27 -1.13
N SER A 178 -28.26 -4.49 -1.11
CA SER A 178 -29.59 -4.77 -0.53
C SER A 178 -29.64 -4.45 0.96
N ASP A 179 -28.56 -4.69 1.70
CA ASP A 179 -28.51 -4.40 3.13
C ASP A 179 -28.52 -2.89 3.39
N ARG A 180 -27.73 -2.13 2.62
CA ARG A 180 -27.73 -0.66 2.69
C ARG A 180 -29.04 -0.01 2.28
N ARG A 181 -29.75 -0.59 1.31
CA ARG A 181 -31.09 -0.09 0.92
C ARG A 181 -32.14 -0.32 2.00
N ALA A 182 -31.96 -1.35 2.83
CA ALA A 182 -32.91 -1.71 3.87
C ALA A 182 -32.68 -0.95 5.19
N THR A 183 -31.43 -0.59 5.51
CA THR A 183 -31.10 0.12 6.76
C THR A 183 -29.76 0.84 6.66
N VAL A 184 -29.59 1.88 7.47
CA VAL A 184 -28.33 2.61 7.60
C VAL A 184 -27.31 1.72 8.33
N ILE A 185 -26.16 1.49 7.70
CA ILE A 185 -25.08 0.69 8.30
C ILE A 185 -24.07 1.64 8.93
N GLY A 186 -24.00 1.67 10.26
CA GLY A 186 -23.09 2.52 11.05
C GLY A 186 -22.07 1.73 11.89
N GLY A 187 -21.28 2.45 12.69
CA GLY A 187 -20.31 1.89 13.65
C GLY A 187 -19.30 0.91 13.02
N ARG A 188 -18.91 -0.12 13.78
CA ARG A 188 -17.94 -1.16 13.35
C ARG A 188 -18.33 -1.83 12.03
N ALA A 189 -19.62 -2.01 11.76
CA ALA A 189 -20.09 -2.62 10.51
C ALA A 189 -19.76 -1.74 9.29
N ALA A 190 -19.89 -0.42 9.43
CA ALA A 190 -19.52 0.53 8.38
C ALA A 190 -18.00 0.59 8.18
N GLU A 191 -17.22 0.58 9.27
CA GLU A 191 -15.76 0.63 9.22
C GLU A 191 -15.17 -0.57 8.47
N ILE A 192 -15.67 -1.78 8.72
CA ILE A 192 -15.23 -3.00 8.04
C ILE A 192 -15.51 -2.92 6.53
N ARG A 193 -16.71 -2.45 6.16
CA ARG A 193 -17.05 -2.18 4.76
C ARG A 193 -16.09 -1.19 4.12
N GLN A 194 -15.84 -0.08 4.80
CA GLN A 194 -15.00 1.00 4.30
C GLN A 194 -13.56 0.51 4.14
N LEU A 195 -13.03 -0.27 5.08
CA LEU A 195 -11.72 -0.89 4.97
C LEU A 195 -11.58 -1.75 3.73
N ALA A 196 -12.55 -2.63 3.47
CA ALA A 196 -12.52 -3.45 2.26
C ALA A 196 -12.59 -2.59 0.98
N LEU A 197 -13.54 -1.66 0.89
CA LEU A 197 -13.76 -0.91 -0.35
C LEU A 197 -12.68 0.13 -0.64
N TYR A 198 -12.20 0.87 0.36
CA TYR A 198 -11.07 1.79 0.18
C TYR A 198 -9.75 1.04 0.00
N GLY A 199 -9.57 -0.12 0.64
CA GLY A 199 -8.42 -0.98 0.39
C GLY A 199 -8.34 -1.38 -1.09
N LEU A 200 -9.44 -1.87 -1.67
CA LEU A 200 -9.51 -2.17 -3.10
C LEU A 200 -9.28 -0.94 -3.99
N ALA A 201 -9.84 0.22 -3.63
CA ALA A 201 -9.64 1.45 -4.38
C ALA A 201 -8.16 1.89 -4.40
N VAL A 202 -7.49 1.84 -3.25
CA VAL A 202 -6.07 2.17 -3.12
C VAL A 202 -5.20 1.19 -3.91
N ILE A 203 -5.46 -0.11 -3.81
CA ILE A 203 -4.74 -1.14 -4.56
C ILE A 203 -4.88 -0.88 -6.07
N GLY A 204 -6.11 -0.74 -6.56
CA GLY A 204 -6.37 -0.49 -7.97
C GLY A 204 -5.68 0.78 -8.49
N LEU A 205 -5.74 1.87 -7.71
CA LEU A 205 -5.16 3.15 -8.09
C LEU A 205 -3.64 3.07 -8.24
N PHE A 206 -2.95 2.50 -7.26
CA PHE A 206 -1.48 2.44 -7.29
C PHE A 206 -0.96 1.45 -8.31
N PHE A 207 -1.59 0.29 -8.50
CA PHE A 207 -1.23 -0.61 -9.59
C PHE A 207 -1.37 0.08 -10.94
N ALA A 208 -2.49 0.78 -11.19
CA ALA A 208 -2.66 1.53 -12.43
C ALA A 208 -1.61 2.64 -12.59
N ALA A 209 -1.35 3.43 -11.55
CA ALA A 209 -0.42 4.55 -11.61
C ALA A 209 1.03 4.10 -11.85
N PHE A 210 1.53 3.13 -11.09
CA PHE A 210 2.89 2.62 -11.26
C PHE A 210 3.07 1.95 -12.63
N SER A 211 2.14 1.08 -13.04
CA SER A 211 2.24 0.44 -14.36
C SER A 211 2.15 1.43 -15.51
N THR A 212 1.38 2.51 -15.37
CA THR A 212 1.37 3.62 -16.35
C THR A 212 2.72 4.32 -16.39
N GLY A 213 3.30 4.64 -15.22
CA GLY A 213 4.62 5.26 -15.12
C GLY A 213 5.72 4.41 -15.77
N PHE A 214 5.77 3.11 -15.46
CA PHE A 214 6.73 2.20 -16.09
C PHE A 214 6.50 2.06 -17.59
N THR A 215 5.25 2.00 -18.05
CA THR A 215 4.95 1.96 -19.49
C THR A 215 5.44 3.22 -20.20
N LEU A 216 5.19 4.39 -19.64
CA LEU A 216 5.67 5.66 -20.18
C LEU A 216 7.20 5.74 -20.19
N GLN A 217 7.87 5.20 -19.18
CA GLN A 217 9.34 5.08 -19.17
C GLN A 217 9.82 4.21 -20.34
N GLY A 218 9.27 3.01 -20.52
CA GLY A 218 9.70 2.12 -21.62
C GLY A 218 9.50 2.75 -23.00
N LEU A 219 8.37 3.44 -23.18
CA LEU A 219 8.09 4.21 -24.39
C LEU A 219 9.04 5.39 -24.56
N TRP A 220 9.38 6.09 -23.48
CA TRP A 220 10.36 7.17 -23.51
C TRP A 220 11.72 6.65 -23.96
N ASP A 221 12.22 5.59 -23.31
CA ASP A 221 13.54 5.02 -23.60
C ASP A 221 13.63 4.61 -25.07
N ARG A 222 12.60 3.92 -25.57
CA ARG A 222 12.62 3.38 -26.92
C ARG A 222 12.28 4.36 -28.04
N VAL A 223 11.36 5.31 -27.81
CA VAL A 223 10.84 6.21 -28.85
C VAL A 223 11.55 7.56 -28.82
N VAL A 224 11.82 8.09 -27.63
CA VAL A 224 12.39 9.43 -27.45
C VAL A 224 13.90 9.34 -27.27
N ALA A 225 14.36 8.54 -26.31
CA ALA A 225 15.78 8.51 -25.95
C ALA A 225 16.64 7.88 -27.04
N ASP A 226 16.24 6.73 -27.59
CA ASP A 226 16.94 6.10 -28.72
C ASP A 226 16.95 6.97 -29.99
N ALA A 227 15.94 7.82 -30.22
CA ALA A 227 15.91 8.72 -31.36
C ALA A 227 16.86 9.91 -31.22
N ILE A 228 17.07 10.39 -29.98
CA ILE A 228 17.91 11.56 -29.69
C ILE A 228 19.36 11.15 -29.43
N ALA A 229 19.56 10.07 -28.69
CA ALA A 229 20.86 9.60 -28.24
C ALA A 229 20.93 8.06 -28.32
N PRO A 230 21.13 7.51 -29.53
CA PRO A 230 21.23 6.07 -29.74
C PRO A 230 22.35 5.50 -28.86
N LEU A 231 22.02 4.48 -28.07
CA LEU A 231 23.02 3.83 -27.24
C LEU A 231 23.90 2.90 -28.09
N ASN A 232 25.20 3.15 -28.13
CA ASN A 232 26.21 2.30 -28.77
C ASN A 232 26.54 1.06 -27.91
N ARG A 233 25.54 0.25 -27.57
CA ARG A 233 25.74 -1.04 -26.88
C ARG A 233 25.02 -2.16 -27.63
N PRO A 234 25.59 -3.38 -27.68
CA PRO A 234 24.92 -4.53 -28.29
C PRO A 234 23.53 -4.74 -27.69
N ASP A 235 22.58 -5.17 -28.53
CA ASP A 235 21.16 -5.26 -28.17
C ASP A 235 20.83 -6.23 -27.03
N PHE A 236 21.75 -7.08 -26.57
CA PHE A 236 21.87 -7.72 -25.24
C PHE A 236 22.77 -8.97 -25.35
N PHE A 237 23.38 -9.40 -24.24
CA PHE A 237 24.12 -10.67 -24.16
C PHE A 237 23.17 -11.83 -23.84
N GLY A 238 22.84 -12.65 -24.85
CA GLY A 238 22.37 -14.01 -24.63
C GLY A 238 23.54 -14.95 -24.29
N PRO A 239 23.29 -16.17 -23.79
CA PRO A 239 24.31 -17.22 -23.74
C PRO A 239 25.01 -17.34 -25.12
N PRO A 240 26.31 -17.70 -25.17
CA PRO A 240 27.02 -17.86 -26.44
C PRO A 240 26.22 -18.75 -27.40
N GLY A 241 25.87 -18.23 -28.59
CA GLY A 241 25.07 -18.93 -29.59
C GLY A 241 23.55 -18.70 -29.52
N GLN A 242 23.04 -17.91 -28.57
CA GLN A 242 21.64 -17.47 -28.53
C GLN A 242 21.53 -15.96 -28.74
N VAL A 243 20.68 -15.56 -29.70
CA VAL A 243 20.31 -14.15 -29.89
C VAL A 243 19.39 -13.75 -28.73
N GLY A 244 19.85 -12.82 -27.90
CA GLY A 244 19.04 -12.24 -26.82
C GLY A 244 17.85 -11.43 -27.38
N PRO A 245 16.84 -11.11 -26.56
CA PRO A 245 15.73 -10.28 -27.02
C PRO A 245 16.23 -8.89 -27.42
N THR A 246 15.71 -8.37 -28.54
CA THR A 246 16.00 -7.01 -28.99
C THR A 246 15.36 -5.97 -28.07
N ARG A 247 15.72 -4.69 -28.20
CA ARG A 247 15.02 -3.60 -27.49
C ARG A 247 13.54 -3.52 -27.81
N ASP A 248 13.16 -3.83 -29.05
CA ASP A 248 11.76 -3.91 -29.47
C ASP A 248 11.04 -5.06 -28.77
N ASP A 249 11.71 -6.19 -28.61
CA ASP A 249 11.17 -7.33 -27.85
C ASP A 249 11.02 -6.98 -26.37
N MET A 250 11.99 -6.24 -25.79
CA MET A 250 11.91 -5.77 -24.42
C MET A 250 10.75 -4.80 -24.19
N LEU A 251 10.53 -3.85 -25.11
CA LEU A 251 9.37 -2.97 -25.03
C LEU A 251 8.06 -3.78 -25.17
N ARG A 252 7.99 -4.73 -26.11
CA ARG A 252 6.81 -5.60 -26.26
C ARG A 252 6.53 -6.41 -25.00
N ILE A 253 7.54 -7.04 -24.42
CA ILE A 253 7.44 -7.80 -23.16
C ILE A 253 6.97 -6.88 -22.02
N GLN A 254 7.53 -5.68 -21.93
CA GLN A 254 7.09 -4.69 -20.96
C GLN A 254 5.62 -4.32 -21.16
N LEU A 255 5.18 -4.01 -22.39
CA LEU A 255 3.79 -3.67 -22.68
C LEU A 255 2.83 -4.81 -22.34
N ILE A 256 3.18 -6.04 -22.72
CA ILE A 256 2.43 -7.25 -22.37
C ILE A 256 2.27 -7.39 -20.85
N ASN A 257 3.29 -7.05 -20.07
CA ASN A 257 3.28 -7.15 -18.61
C ASN A 257 2.60 -5.96 -17.92
N GLN A 258 2.62 -4.76 -18.52
CA GLN A 258 2.10 -3.54 -17.88
C GLN A 258 0.67 -3.17 -18.30
N ILE A 259 0.21 -3.56 -19.50
CA ILE A 259 -1.18 -3.30 -19.93
C ILE A 259 -2.20 -3.97 -19.00
N PRO A 260 -2.07 -5.26 -18.62
CA PRO A 260 -3.02 -5.88 -17.72
C PRO A 260 -3.17 -5.19 -16.36
N PRO A 261 -2.08 -4.83 -15.62
CA PRO A 261 -2.23 -4.10 -14.36
C PRO A 261 -2.75 -2.67 -14.51
N ILE A 262 -2.52 -1.98 -15.64
CA ILE A 262 -3.18 -0.70 -15.93
C ILE A 262 -4.70 -0.91 -16.01
N LEU A 263 -5.16 -1.82 -16.88
CA LEU A 263 -6.58 -2.03 -17.11
C LEU A 263 -7.29 -2.59 -15.88
N GLY A 264 -6.68 -3.60 -15.24
CA GLY A 264 -7.19 -4.19 -14.01
C GLY A 264 -7.20 -3.19 -12.84
N GLY A 265 -6.15 -2.37 -12.73
CA GLY A 265 -6.04 -1.34 -11.69
C GLY A 265 -7.09 -0.25 -11.86
N LEU A 266 -7.26 0.26 -13.09
CA LEU A 266 -8.30 1.24 -13.41
C LEU A 266 -9.70 0.67 -13.20
N ALA A 267 -9.96 -0.56 -13.63
CA ALA A 267 -11.26 -1.21 -13.42
C ALA A 267 -11.58 -1.37 -11.92
N LEU A 268 -10.61 -1.82 -11.12
CA LEU A 268 -10.79 -1.98 -9.68
C LEU A 268 -10.97 -0.64 -8.97
N TRP A 269 -10.16 0.37 -9.31
CA TRP A 269 -10.27 1.71 -8.76
C TRP A 269 -11.59 2.37 -9.15
N LEU A 270 -11.94 2.44 -10.44
CA LEU A 270 -13.19 3.04 -10.90
C LEU A 270 -14.43 2.31 -10.34
N GLY A 271 -14.38 0.97 -10.31
CA GLY A 271 -15.45 0.12 -9.80
C GLY A 271 -15.73 0.30 -8.30
N THR A 272 -14.74 0.74 -7.52
CA THR A 272 -14.88 0.98 -6.07
C THR A 272 -15.02 2.46 -5.72
N TRP A 273 -14.19 3.31 -6.31
CA TRP A 273 -14.14 4.76 -6.06
C TRP A 273 -15.38 5.48 -6.56
N LEU A 274 -15.85 5.23 -7.80
CA LEU A 274 -17.00 5.97 -8.33
C LEU A 274 -18.29 5.74 -7.52
N PRO A 275 -18.65 4.50 -7.13
CA PRO A 275 -19.81 4.29 -6.26
C PRO A 275 -19.68 4.98 -4.89
N LEU A 276 -18.49 4.96 -4.28
CA LEU A 276 -18.22 5.64 -3.01
C LEU A 276 -18.41 7.17 -3.15
N GLN A 277 -17.87 7.76 -4.21
CA GLN A 277 -17.99 9.20 -4.47
C GLN A 277 -19.42 9.62 -4.81
N ARG A 278 -20.16 8.81 -5.58
CA ARG A 278 -21.58 9.08 -5.88
C ARG A 278 -22.42 9.06 -4.60
N GLY A 279 -22.14 8.16 -3.67
CA GLY A 279 -22.83 8.07 -2.38
C GLY A 279 -22.66 9.32 -1.50
N LEU A 280 -21.58 10.08 -1.69
CA LEU A 280 -21.28 11.30 -0.94
C LEU A 280 -22.00 12.55 -1.46
N ARG A 281 -22.48 12.55 -2.72
CA ARG A 281 -23.08 13.72 -3.36
C ARG A 281 -24.44 14.11 -2.77
N GLN A 282 -25.18 13.14 -2.24
CA GLN A 282 -26.49 13.36 -1.65
C GLN A 282 -26.39 13.46 -0.12
N PRO A 283 -27.16 14.35 0.54
CA PRO A 283 -27.21 14.46 2.00
C PRO A 283 -28.05 13.33 2.61
N THR A 284 -27.58 12.10 2.47
CA THR A 284 -28.21 10.89 3.06
C THR A 284 -27.50 10.48 4.34
N ALA A 285 -28.18 9.72 5.21
CA ALA A 285 -27.59 9.16 6.43
C ALA A 285 -26.35 8.28 6.12
N ASP A 286 -26.43 7.47 5.06
CA ASP A 286 -25.30 6.69 4.54
C ASP A 286 -24.12 7.59 4.12
N GLY A 287 -24.41 8.70 3.44
CA GLY A 287 -23.41 9.69 3.04
C GLY A 287 -22.73 10.34 4.25
N GLU A 288 -23.46 10.55 5.35
CA GLU A 288 -22.89 11.10 6.58
C GLU A 288 -21.97 10.11 7.30
N VAL A 289 -22.36 8.83 7.37
CA VAL A 289 -21.48 7.76 7.87
C VAL A 289 -20.18 7.69 7.06
N GLU A 290 -20.29 7.84 5.73
CA GLU A 290 -19.14 7.81 4.83
C GLU A 290 -18.24 9.05 5.00
N ARG A 291 -18.81 10.25 5.19
CA ARG A 291 -18.04 11.49 5.45
C ARG A 291 -17.25 11.44 6.76
N ARG A 292 -17.85 10.86 7.80
CA ARG A 292 -17.21 10.73 9.13
C ARG A 292 -16.15 9.63 9.21
N SER A 293 -16.08 8.76 8.20
CA SER A 293 -15.18 7.61 8.16
C SER A 293 -13.70 7.99 8.34
N VAL A 294 -13.08 7.42 9.38
CA VAL A 294 -11.64 7.49 9.58
C VAL A 294 -10.90 6.71 8.50
N VAL A 295 -11.43 5.56 8.08
CA VAL A 295 -10.80 4.70 7.07
C VAL A 295 -10.71 5.40 5.71
N ARG A 296 -11.79 6.06 5.30
CA ARG A 296 -11.80 6.91 4.09
C ARG A 296 -10.70 7.97 4.14
N LYS A 297 -10.64 8.68 5.26
CA LYS A 297 -9.65 9.74 5.50
C LYS A 297 -8.24 9.16 5.39
N LEU A 298 -7.95 8.09 6.12
CA LEU A 298 -6.65 7.40 6.06
C LEU A 298 -6.29 6.95 4.64
N ALA A 299 -7.24 6.40 3.88
CA ALA A 299 -7.00 6.00 2.50
C ALA A 299 -6.63 7.20 1.60
N ILE A 300 -7.33 8.33 1.73
CA ILE A 300 -7.01 9.54 0.95
C ILE A 300 -5.65 10.11 1.38
N TYR A 301 -5.30 10.14 2.68
CA TYR A 301 -3.97 10.57 3.12
C TYR A 301 -2.87 9.63 2.65
N LEU A 302 -3.13 8.33 2.61
CA LEU A 302 -2.19 7.37 2.04
C LEU A 302 -1.96 7.68 0.55
N ILE A 303 -3.03 7.95 -0.20
CA ILE A 303 -2.93 8.33 -1.62
C ILE A 303 -2.09 9.60 -1.81
N VAL A 304 -2.42 10.66 -1.07
CA VAL A 304 -1.71 11.95 -1.15
C VAL A 304 -0.26 11.81 -0.67
N GLY A 305 -0.02 11.08 0.42
CA GLY A 305 1.30 10.89 1.01
C GLY A 305 2.23 10.09 0.10
N VAL A 306 1.79 8.92 -0.36
CA VAL A 306 2.59 8.08 -1.28
C VAL A 306 2.83 8.80 -2.61
N SER A 307 1.83 9.50 -3.15
CA SER A 307 2.03 10.27 -4.40
C SER A 307 3.01 11.44 -4.24
N ALA A 308 2.98 12.16 -3.11
CA ALA A 308 3.97 13.17 -2.79
C ALA A 308 5.38 12.58 -2.65
N VAL A 309 5.51 11.44 -1.96
CA VAL A 309 6.79 10.74 -1.79
C VAL A 309 7.35 10.28 -3.13
N VAL A 310 6.54 9.64 -3.98
CA VAL A 310 6.97 9.22 -5.32
C VAL A 310 7.38 10.42 -6.17
N ALA A 311 6.64 11.54 -6.12
CA ALA A 311 7.02 12.76 -6.82
C ALA A 311 8.37 13.32 -6.34
N LEU A 312 8.64 13.34 -5.03
CA LEU A 312 9.93 13.79 -4.48
C LEU A 312 11.08 12.87 -4.88
N VAL A 313 10.89 11.56 -4.78
CA VAL A 313 11.88 10.54 -5.16
C VAL A 313 12.19 10.65 -6.66
N SER A 314 11.16 10.73 -7.49
CA SER A 314 11.26 10.88 -8.94
C SER A 314 12.01 12.18 -9.31
N THR A 315 11.67 13.29 -8.67
CA THR A 315 12.38 14.57 -8.87
C THR A 315 13.85 14.47 -8.48
N THR A 316 14.15 13.75 -7.40
CA THR A 316 15.54 13.51 -6.94
C THR A 316 16.33 12.71 -7.96
N PHE A 317 15.77 11.63 -8.50
CA PHE A 317 16.43 10.85 -9.56
C PHE A 317 16.70 11.69 -10.81
N GLY A 318 15.74 12.52 -11.24
CA GLY A 318 15.92 13.41 -12.39
C GLY A 318 17.01 14.45 -12.16
N LEU A 319 17.02 15.09 -10.99
CA LEU A 319 18.04 16.06 -10.64
C LEU A 319 19.43 15.41 -10.48
N ALA A 320 19.49 14.21 -9.90
CA ALA A 320 20.73 13.44 -9.80
C ALA A 320 21.28 13.07 -11.17
N ALA A 321 20.43 12.68 -12.13
CA ALA A 321 20.87 12.41 -13.51
C ALA A 321 21.50 13.66 -14.16
N ILE A 322 20.87 14.83 -13.99
CA ILE A 322 21.39 16.11 -14.50
C ILE A 322 22.74 16.45 -13.83
N ILE A 323 22.82 16.38 -12.50
CA ILE A 323 24.05 16.72 -11.77
C ILE A 323 25.16 15.74 -12.12
N ARG A 324 24.88 14.44 -12.24
CA ARG A 324 25.87 13.44 -12.65
C ARG A 324 26.46 13.80 -14.01
N ARG A 325 25.62 14.22 -14.96
CA ARG A 325 26.07 14.66 -16.28
C ARG A 325 26.94 15.91 -16.22
N LEU A 326 26.67 16.84 -15.29
CA LEU A 326 27.50 18.03 -15.08
C LEU A 326 28.85 17.70 -14.44
N LEU A 327 28.90 16.72 -13.54
CA LEU A 327 30.13 16.23 -12.92
C LEU A 327 30.99 15.40 -13.88
N GLY A 328 30.37 14.81 -14.90
CA GLY A 328 30.97 13.94 -15.90
C GLY A 328 31.22 12.53 -15.35
N ASP A 329 30.77 11.49 -16.04
CA ASP A 329 31.01 10.09 -15.63
C ASP A 329 31.40 9.25 -16.85
N PRO A 330 32.69 9.29 -17.28
CA PRO A 330 33.11 8.71 -18.55
C PRO A 330 32.82 7.22 -18.69
N PHE A 331 32.73 6.49 -17.57
CA PHE A 331 32.38 5.07 -17.58
C PHE A 331 30.90 4.86 -17.84
N GLN A 332 30.02 5.55 -17.09
CA GLN A 332 28.57 5.42 -17.29
C GLN A 332 28.10 6.01 -18.62
N GLU A 333 28.69 7.12 -19.05
CA GLU A 333 28.33 7.81 -20.29
C GLU A 333 28.62 7.00 -21.57
N GLN A 334 29.39 5.92 -21.48
CA GLN A 334 29.55 4.94 -22.57
C GLN A 334 28.30 4.07 -22.74
N TYR A 335 27.52 3.87 -21.68
CA TYR A 335 26.42 2.90 -21.65
C TYR A 335 25.03 3.53 -21.56
N THR A 336 24.94 4.79 -21.13
CA THR A 336 23.68 5.55 -21.00
C THR A 336 23.85 7.00 -21.46
N SER A 337 22.73 7.71 -21.66
CA SER A 337 22.70 9.13 -21.94
C SER A 337 21.74 9.85 -20.99
N LEU A 338 21.90 11.17 -20.82
CA LEU A 338 21.02 11.98 -19.96
C LEU A 338 19.54 11.79 -20.34
N VAL A 339 19.24 11.69 -21.64
CA VAL A 339 17.86 11.50 -22.09
C VAL A 339 17.31 10.15 -21.63
N HIS A 340 18.09 9.08 -21.67
CA HIS A 340 17.68 7.77 -21.11
C HIS A 340 17.49 7.84 -19.60
N ASP A 341 18.44 8.44 -18.88
CA ASP A 341 18.38 8.54 -17.42
C ASP A 341 17.18 9.37 -16.93
N LEU A 342 16.69 10.29 -17.76
CA LEU A 342 15.51 11.10 -17.48
C LEU A 342 14.18 10.37 -17.75
N GLY A 343 14.17 9.20 -18.41
CA GLY A 343 12.95 8.49 -18.74
C GLY A 343 12.12 8.09 -17.53
N PHE A 344 12.74 7.42 -16.55
CA PHE A 344 12.09 7.08 -15.28
C PHE A 344 11.55 8.31 -14.54
N PRO A 345 12.37 9.32 -14.21
CA PRO A 345 11.90 10.44 -13.41
C PRO A 345 10.87 11.31 -14.13
N ILE A 346 10.93 11.46 -15.46
CA ILE A 346 9.89 12.19 -16.20
C ILE A 346 8.58 11.42 -16.18
N ALA A 347 8.61 10.12 -16.51
CA ALA A 347 7.42 9.30 -16.60
C ALA A 347 6.66 9.22 -15.26
N LEU A 348 7.37 8.99 -14.16
CA LEU A 348 6.76 8.89 -12.83
C LEU A 348 6.25 10.27 -12.37
N THR A 349 6.95 11.36 -12.67
CA THR A 349 6.49 12.72 -12.34
C THR A 349 5.19 13.07 -13.08
N ILE A 350 5.10 12.76 -14.38
CA ILE A 350 3.90 13.01 -15.19
C ILE A 350 2.67 12.27 -14.64
N VAL A 351 2.85 11.11 -14.02
CA VAL A 351 1.72 10.36 -13.42
C VAL A 351 1.42 10.82 -12.00
N PHE A 352 2.43 10.91 -11.13
CA PHE A 352 2.22 11.09 -9.70
C PHE A 352 1.99 12.54 -9.29
N VAL A 353 2.50 13.54 -10.03
CA VAL A 353 2.21 14.95 -9.72
C VAL A 353 0.73 15.29 -9.96
N PRO A 354 0.11 14.97 -11.11
CA PRO A 354 -1.33 15.16 -11.28
C PRO A 354 -2.17 14.36 -10.28
N LEU A 355 -1.76 13.12 -9.98
CA LEU A 355 -2.43 12.28 -8.99
C LEU A 355 -2.44 12.93 -7.60
N TRP A 356 -1.28 13.45 -7.18
CA TRP A 356 -1.11 14.20 -5.94
C TRP A 356 -1.96 15.48 -5.94
N LEU A 357 -1.89 16.29 -6.99
CA LEU A 357 -2.67 17.53 -7.12
C LEU A 357 -4.17 17.28 -7.04
N PHE A 358 -4.66 16.23 -7.71
CA PHE A 358 -6.08 15.85 -7.67
C PHE A 358 -6.52 15.47 -6.26
N HIS A 359 -5.82 14.53 -5.60
CA HIS A 359 -6.22 14.06 -4.28
C HIS A 359 -5.98 15.09 -3.17
N ARG A 360 -4.99 15.98 -3.34
CA ARG A 360 -4.81 17.14 -2.48
C ARG A 360 -6.01 18.08 -2.52
N ARG A 361 -6.56 18.35 -3.71
CA ARG A 361 -7.80 19.15 -3.83
C ARG A 361 -9.00 18.47 -3.16
N VAL A 362 -9.07 17.14 -3.21
CA VAL A 362 -10.10 16.37 -2.48
C VAL A 362 -9.96 16.56 -0.97
N VAL A 363 -8.74 16.48 -0.43
CA VAL A 363 -8.46 16.76 1.00
C VAL A 363 -8.84 18.19 1.38
N GLU A 364 -8.48 19.17 0.55
CA GLU A 364 -8.79 20.59 0.80
C GLU A 364 -10.30 20.85 0.77
N ALA A 365 -11.03 20.27 -0.19
CA ALA A 365 -12.48 20.38 -0.29
C ALA A 365 -13.20 19.71 0.89
N GLU A 366 -12.67 18.61 1.42
CA GLU A 366 -13.20 17.95 2.62
C GLU A 366 -12.94 18.75 3.88
N ALA A 367 -11.72 19.28 4.03
CA ALA A 367 -11.36 20.11 5.17
C ALA A 367 -12.21 21.40 5.24
N ALA A 368 -12.70 21.90 4.10
CA ALA A 368 -13.61 23.05 4.02
C ALA A 368 -15.07 22.70 4.39
N ARG A 369 -15.47 21.43 4.27
CA ARG A 369 -16.84 20.94 4.58
C ARG A 369 -16.97 20.34 5.97
N GLU A 370 -15.84 20.01 6.60
CA GLU A 370 -15.80 19.48 7.95
C GLU A 370 -16.20 20.58 8.95
N THR A 371 -17.34 20.37 9.62
CA THR A 371 -17.83 21.28 10.66
C THR A 371 -16.97 21.20 11.93
N GLU A 372 -16.32 20.06 12.17
CA GLU A 372 -15.32 19.91 13.23
C GLU A 372 -13.97 20.53 12.83
N LEU A 373 -13.77 21.81 13.18
CA LEU A 373 -12.53 22.54 12.96
C LEU A 373 -11.28 21.78 13.44
N ALA A 374 -11.38 21.08 14.57
CA ALA A 374 -10.28 20.28 15.14
C ALA A 374 -9.89 19.09 14.26
N ARG A 375 -10.88 18.39 13.70
CA ARG A 375 -10.66 17.21 12.84
C ARG A 375 -10.05 17.62 11.49
N ALA A 376 -10.54 18.70 10.90
CA ALA A 376 -9.95 19.30 9.69
C ALA A 376 -8.50 19.74 9.91
N ALA A 377 -8.18 20.29 11.09
CA ALA A 377 -6.83 20.68 11.45
C ALA A 377 -5.89 19.46 11.63
N ALA A 378 -6.33 18.43 12.35
CA ALA A 378 -5.59 17.19 12.55
C ALA A 378 -5.13 16.54 11.23
N ILE A 379 -6.05 16.54 10.27
CA ILE A 379 -5.87 16.09 8.89
C ILE A 379 -4.73 16.83 8.17
N ARG A 380 -4.81 18.16 8.14
CA ARG A 380 -3.82 18.99 7.44
C ARG A 380 -2.44 18.83 8.07
N ARG A 381 -2.39 18.75 9.40
CA ARG A 381 -1.16 18.53 10.16
C ARG A 381 -0.50 17.19 9.80
N ALA A 382 -1.26 16.10 9.74
CA ALA A 382 -0.72 14.78 9.42
C ALA A 382 -0.02 14.78 8.05
N TYR A 383 -0.64 15.40 7.05
CA TYR A 383 -0.04 15.59 5.74
C TYR A 383 1.23 16.46 5.80
N THR A 384 1.14 17.67 6.37
CA THR A 384 2.27 18.61 6.43
C THR A 384 3.47 18.01 7.14
N TYR A 385 3.26 17.38 8.30
CA TYR A 385 4.35 16.78 9.07
C TYR A 385 4.87 15.48 8.45
N GLY A 386 4.04 14.72 7.74
CA GLY A 386 4.48 13.54 6.98
C GLY A 386 5.45 13.91 5.86
N VAL A 387 5.11 14.90 5.03
CA VAL A 387 6.01 15.38 3.96
C VAL A 387 7.24 16.07 4.54
N ALA A 388 7.09 16.84 5.62
CA ALA A 388 8.24 17.43 6.32
C ALA A 388 9.22 16.36 6.84
N ALA A 389 8.73 15.27 7.43
CA ALA A 389 9.58 14.18 7.90
C ALA A 389 10.36 13.53 6.77
N PHE A 390 9.71 13.26 5.63
CA PHE A 390 10.37 12.67 4.47
C PHE A 390 11.41 13.62 3.87
N GLY A 391 11.07 14.90 3.69
CA GLY A 391 12.01 15.92 3.22
C GLY A 391 13.21 16.10 4.16
N LEU A 392 12.98 16.04 5.48
CA LEU A 392 14.06 16.12 6.48
C LEU A 392 15.03 14.95 6.35
N ALA A 393 14.51 13.73 6.18
CA ALA A 393 15.34 12.54 5.99
C ALA A 393 16.19 12.67 4.72
N MET A 394 15.58 13.08 3.59
CA MET A 394 16.33 13.35 2.36
C MET A 394 17.41 14.42 2.56
N ALA A 395 17.07 15.54 3.19
CA ALA A 395 18.00 16.63 3.45
C ALA A 395 19.17 16.20 4.36
N ALA A 396 18.90 15.40 5.39
CA ALA A 396 19.92 14.90 6.31
C ALA A 396 20.85 13.90 5.61
N ILE A 397 20.32 12.92 4.88
CA ILE A 397 21.11 11.93 4.13
C ILE A 397 21.95 12.63 3.06
N GLY A 398 21.33 13.55 2.30
CA GLY A 398 22.02 14.33 1.29
C GLY A 398 23.13 15.20 1.88
N ALA A 399 22.87 15.91 2.98
CA ALA A 399 23.86 16.78 3.59
C ALA A 399 25.06 16.00 4.12
N ALA A 400 24.80 14.88 4.79
CA ALA A 400 25.84 14.00 5.32
C ALA A 400 26.72 13.44 4.19
N GLY A 401 26.11 12.88 3.15
CA GLY A 401 26.84 12.36 1.99
C GLY A 401 27.59 13.43 1.20
N THR A 402 26.97 14.61 0.96
CA THR A 402 27.62 15.72 0.24
C THR A 402 28.85 16.24 0.99
N ILE A 403 28.74 16.46 2.31
CA ILE A 403 29.88 16.90 3.12
C ILE A 403 30.94 15.79 3.19
N GLY A 404 30.51 14.53 3.33
CA GLY A 404 31.36 13.34 3.29
C GLY A 404 32.23 13.28 2.04
N VAL A 405 31.62 13.46 0.86
CA VAL A 405 32.31 13.53 -0.44
C VAL A 405 33.33 14.66 -0.47
N PHE A 406 32.96 15.87 -0.05
CA PHE A 406 33.87 17.02 -0.09
C PHE A 406 35.13 16.80 0.76
N GLY A 407 34.99 16.23 1.97
CA GLY A 407 36.17 15.90 2.77
C GLY A 407 37.00 14.76 2.18
N SER A 408 36.36 13.76 1.55
CA SER A 408 37.05 12.69 0.81
C SER A 408 37.92 13.26 -0.31
N GLN A 409 37.38 14.21 -1.07
CA GLN A 409 38.11 14.92 -2.13
C GLN A 409 39.26 15.77 -1.57
N LEU A 410 39.03 16.48 -0.46
CA LEU A 410 40.06 17.30 0.19
C LEU A 410 41.24 16.45 0.71
N MET A 411 40.98 15.23 1.16
CA MET A 411 42.01 14.27 1.59
C MET A 411 42.73 13.57 0.41
N GLY A 412 42.35 13.85 -0.83
CA GLY A 412 42.90 13.16 -2.02
C GLY A 412 42.45 11.70 -2.16
N MET A 413 41.39 11.29 -1.43
CA MET A 413 40.83 9.94 -1.44
C MET A 413 39.38 9.98 -1.94
N ASN A 414 39.17 10.22 -3.23
CA ASN A 414 37.82 10.20 -3.78
C ASN A 414 37.32 8.74 -3.95
N THR A 415 36.62 8.23 -2.94
CA THR A 415 35.97 6.91 -2.96
C THR A 415 34.55 6.93 -3.53
N HIS A 416 34.02 8.10 -3.90
CA HIS A 416 32.63 8.25 -4.32
C HIS A 416 32.54 8.47 -5.84
N PRO A 417 31.85 7.59 -6.57
CA PRO A 417 31.53 7.82 -7.97
C PRO A 417 30.70 9.12 -8.13
N ASN A 418 30.82 9.78 -9.28
CA ASN A 418 30.11 11.02 -9.54
C ASN A 418 28.58 10.85 -9.51
N GLY A 419 28.06 9.66 -9.80
CA GLY A 419 26.63 9.34 -9.64
C GLY A 419 26.15 9.33 -8.18
N GLU A 420 26.98 8.87 -7.25
CA GLU A 420 26.68 8.89 -5.81
C GLU A 420 26.69 10.34 -5.28
N THR A 421 27.73 11.09 -5.64
CA THR A 421 27.83 12.54 -5.34
C THR A 421 26.61 13.30 -5.85
N ALA A 422 26.19 13.02 -7.08
CA ALA A 422 25.02 13.65 -7.68
C ALA A 422 23.72 13.33 -6.94
N THR A 423 23.60 12.10 -6.41
CA THR A 423 22.44 11.69 -5.60
C THR A 423 22.41 12.43 -4.27
N TYR A 424 23.54 12.57 -3.57
CA TYR A 424 23.60 13.35 -2.34
C TYR A 424 23.24 14.81 -2.56
N LEU A 425 23.79 15.44 -3.61
CA LEU A 425 23.45 16.81 -3.97
C LEU A 425 21.95 16.96 -4.32
N ALA A 426 21.39 16.03 -5.09
CA ALA A 426 19.97 16.05 -5.42
C ALA A 426 19.08 15.89 -4.19
N LEU A 427 19.46 15.02 -3.24
CA LEU A 427 18.74 14.84 -1.98
C LEU A 427 18.71 16.12 -1.14
N VAL A 428 19.79 16.89 -1.10
CA VAL A 428 19.80 18.22 -0.45
C VAL A 428 18.89 19.18 -1.22
N LEU A 429 19.09 19.30 -2.53
CA LEU A 429 18.39 20.28 -3.36
C LEU A 429 16.88 20.04 -3.46
N VAL A 430 16.41 18.81 -3.28
CA VAL A 430 14.98 18.47 -3.25
C VAL A 430 14.45 18.38 -1.82
N GLY A 431 15.17 17.69 -0.94
CA GLY A 431 14.75 17.41 0.43
C GLY A 431 14.70 18.67 1.30
N LEU A 432 15.71 19.54 1.21
CA LEU A 432 15.80 20.73 2.05
C LEU A 432 14.68 21.74 1.74
N PRO A 433 14.35 22.08 0.47
CA PRO A 433 13.18 22.91 0.19
C PRO A 433 11.86 22.26 0.58
N ALA A 434 11.70 20.94 0.37
CA ALA A 434 10.49 20.23 0.77
C ALA A 434 10.27 20.31 2.30
N TRP A 435 11.29 19.99 3.08
CA TRP A 435 11.27 20.16 4.53
C TRP A 435 11.04 21.61 4.94
N GLY A 436 11.83 22.53 4.40
CA GLY A 436 11.81 23.94 4.75
C GLY A 436 10.46 24.59 4.49
N PHE A 437 9.82 24.31 3.35
CA PHE A 437 8.50 24.81 3.01
C PHE A 437 7.42 24.29 3.97
N HIS A 438 7.39 22.98 4.22
CA HIS A 438 6.38 22.38 5.09
C HIS A 438 6.58 22.76 6.57
N TRP A 439 7.84 22.85 7.02
CA TRP A 439 8.19 23.37 8.32
C TRP A 439 7.78 24.83 8.48
N TRP A 440 8.13 25.69 7.53
CA TRP A 440 7.73 27.11 7.52
C TRP A 440 6.21 27.27 7.58
N GLN A 441 5.48 26.49 6.78
CA GLN A 441 4.00 26.50 6.80
C GLN A 441 3.45 26.12 8.18
N ALA A 442 4.05 25.14 8.85
CA ALA A 442 3.68 24.76 10.21
C ALA A 442 4.01 25.86 11.23
N GLN A 443 5.17 26.53 11.09
CA GLN A 443 5.56 27.64 11.97
C GLN A 443 4.67 28.87 11.82
N ARG A 444 4.23 29.22 10.61
CA ARG A 444 3.29 30.34 10.40
C ARG A 444 1.92 30.12 11.05
N ARG A 445 1.55 28.86 11.29
CA ARG A 445 0.27 28.46 11.90
C ARG A 445 0.44 28.07 13.37
N LEU A 446 1.55 28.46 13.99
CA LEU A 446 1.89 28.04 15.35
C LEU A 446 1.03 28.78 16.38
N ASP A 447 -0.08 28.17 16.77
CA ASP A 447 -0.95 28.60 17.87
C ASP A 447 -0.85 27.61 19.07
N PRO A 448 -1.48 27.91 20.23
CA PRO A 448 -1.46 26.99 21.37
C PRO A 448 -2.07 25.60 21.07
N ALA A 449 -2.98 25.49 20.10
CA ALA A 449 -3.57 24.21 19.70
C ALA A 449 -2.60 23.38 18.85
N GLU A 450 -1.84 24.02 17.97
CA GLU A 450 -0.78 23.45 17.12
C GLU A 450 0.37 22.91 17.98
N ARG A 451 0.80 23.64 19.02
CA ARG A 451 1.84 23.19 19.97
C ARG A 451 1.44 21.92 20.72
N ARG A 452 0.14 21.75 21.00
CA ARG A 452 -0.41 20.57 21.68
C ARG A 452 -0.78 19.44 20.72
N ALA A 453 -0.75 19.68 19.40
CA ALA A 453 -1.21 18.72 18.41
C ALA A 453 -0.37 17.43 18.42
N PRO A 454 -1.01 16.25 18.43
CA PRO A 454 -0.29 14.97 18.47
C PRO A 454 0.55 14.73 17.22
N GLN A 455 0.12 15.23 16.04
CA GLN A 455 0.86 15.09 14.78
C GLN A 455 2.21 15.82 14.83
N ARG A 456 2.20 17.05 15.37
CA ARG A 456 3.40 17.85 15.56
C ARG A 456 4.36 17.19 16.55
N ARG A 457 3.82 16.71 17.68
CA ARG A 457 4.60 15.96 18.68
C ARG A 457 5.20 14.70 18.08
N GLY A 458 4.41 13.92 17.35
CA GLY A 458 4.87 12.71 16.65
C GLY A 458 6.03 13.00 15.71
N TYR A 459 5.92 14.04 14.88
CA TYR A 459 7.01 14.51 14.01
C TYR A 459 8.26 14.89 14.79
N LEU A 460 8.13 15.71 15.84
CA LEU A 460 9.29 16.16 16.63
C LEU A 460 9.99 15.00 17.32
N TYR A 461 9.24 14.06 17.91
CA TYR A 461 9.83 12.89 18.54
C TYR A 461 10.47 11.96 17.52
N LEU A 462 9.88 11.79 16.34
CA LEU A 462 10.50 11.02 15.26
C LEU A 462 11.82 11.65 14.80
N ALA A 463 11.86 12.97 14.62
CA ALA A 463 13.07 13.69 14.23
C ALA A 463 14.16 13.63 15.32
N VAL A 464 13.78 13.78 16.60
CA VAL A 464 14.70 13.63 17.73
C VAL A 464 15.20 12.18 17.84
N LEU A 465 14.32 11.19 17.68
CA LEU A 465 14.69 9.77 17.72
C LEU A 465 15.67 9.44 16.60
N GLY A 466 15.36 9.83 15.36
CA GLY A 466 16.25 9.62 14.21
C GLY A 466 17.60 10.30 14.38
N GLY A 467 17.61 11.56 14.82
CA GLY A 467 18.85 12.29 15.12
C GLY A 467 19.66 11.67 16.26
N ALA A 468 19.00 11.19 17.32
CA ALA A 468 19.65 10.52 18.43
C ALA A 468 20.26 9.17 18.00
N ILE A 469 19.51 8.34 17.27
CA ILE A 469 20.01 7.07 16.74
C ILE A 469 21.21 7.32 15.83
N GLY A 470 21.10 8.26 14.88
CA GLY A 470 22.22 8.61 13.99
C GLY A 470 23.44 9.08 14.77
N LEU A 471 23.26 10.01 15.73
CA LEU A 471 24.35 10.51 16.57
C LEU A 471 25.03 9.38 17.36
N LEU A 472 24.26 8.46 17.94
CA LEU A 472 24.80 7.34 18.69
C LEU A 472 25.52 6.33 17.80
N VAL A 473 24.93 5.94 16.67
CA VAL A 473 25.50 4.95 15.75
C VAL A 473 26.79 5.50 15.12
N PHE A 474 26.73 6.66 14.48
CA PHE A 474 27.86 7.23 13.78
C PHE A 474 28.90 7.81 14.75
N GLY A 475 28.47 8.38 15.88
CA GLY A 475 29.39 8.82 16.92
C GLY A 475 30.17 7.65 17.55
N SER A 476 29.51 6.51 17.76
CA SER A 476 30.20 5.29 18.24
C SER A 476 31.15 4.73 17.19
N ALA A 477 30.77 4.75 15.90
CA ALA A 477 31.64 4.31 14.82
C ALA A 477 32.89 5.19 14.67
N ALA A 478 32.73 6.52 14.76
CA ALA A 478 33.84 7.48 14.77
C ALA A 478 34.77 7.24 15.96
N LEU A 479 34.20 7.10 17.17
CA LEU A 479 34.95 6.83 18.38
C LEU A 479 35.68 5.49 18.32
N TYR A 480 35.03 4.45 17.80
CA TYR A 480 35.64 3.14 17.60
C TYR A 480 36.85 3.23 16.67
N ARG A 481 36.71 3.88 15.51
CA ARG A 481 37.83 4.05 14.56
C ARG A 481 38.99 4.83 15.18
N LEU A 482 38.68 5.90 15.91
CA LEU A 482 39.67 6.71 16.60
C LEU A 482 40.42 5.92 17.68
N LEU A 483 39.69 5.20 18.56
CA LEU A 483 40.29 4.40 19.62
C LEU A 483 41.11 3.24 19.06
N ASN A 484 40.60 2.56 18.02
CA ASN A 484 41.33 1.47 17.37
C ASN A 484 42.66 1.96 16.77
N ALA A 485 42.67 3.11 16.09
CA ALA A 485 43.89 3.73 15.58
C ALA A 485 44.86 4.15 16.69
N ALA A 486 44.33 4.78 17.75
CA ALA A 486 45.14 5.23 18.88
C ALA A 486 45.81 4.05 19.62
N LEU A 487 45.07 2.97 19.84
CA LEU A 487 45.60 1.75 20.47
C LEU A 487 46.60 1.03 19.58
N ALA A 488 46.40 1.04 18.27
CA ALA A 488 47.37 0.54 17.30
C ALA A 488 48.59 1.46 17.11
N THR A 489 48.52 2.70 17.63
CA THR A 489 49.48 3.78 17.34
C THR A 489 49.71 4.03 15.85
N ASP A 490 48.69 3.74 15.04
CA ASP A 490 48.74 3.81 13.58
C ASP A 490 47.50 4.53 13.05
N PHE A 491 47.72 5.56 12.23
CA PHE A 491 46.69 6.45 11.70
C PHE A 491 46.81 6.56 10.18
N PRO A 492 46.54 5.48 9.44
CA PRO A 492 46.58 5.52 7.99
C PRO A 492 45.50 6.47 7.46
N LEU A 493 45.71 7.02 6.26
CA LEU A 493 44.79 7.98 5.64
C LEU A 493 43.36 7.43 5.51
N SER A 494 43.20 6.13 5.27
CA SER A 494 41.91 5.44 5.25
C SER A 494 41.17 5.50 6.58
N THR A 495 41.88 5.50 7.72
CA THR A 495 41.25 5.65 9.03
C THR A 495 40.79 7.08 9.27
N TRP A 496 41.57 8.08 8.85
CA TRP A 496 41.12 9.48 8.88
C TRP A 496 39.91 9.72 7.99
N HIS A 497 39.86 9.08 6.83
CA HIS A 497 38.73 9.09 5.91
C HIS A 497 37.47 8.48 6.53
N ASP A 498 37.58 7.31 7.18
CA ASP A 498 36.46 6.69 7.92
C ASP A 498 35.98 7.60 9.08
N ILE A 499 36.91 8.13 9.87
CA ILE A 499 36.60 9.04 10.99
C ILE A 499 35.86 10.28 10.48
N TRP A 500 36.28 10.84 9.35
CA TRP A 500 35.61 11.97 8.72
C TRP A 500 34.15 11.66 8.40
N HIS A 501 33.89 10.56 7.67
CA HIS A 501 32.52 10.16 7.30
C HIS A 501 31.63 9.98 8.53
N PHE A 502 32.09 9.21 9.51
CA PHE A 502 31.32 8.98 10.72
C PHE A 502 31.11 10.26 11.55
N THR A 503 32.08 11.17 11.57
CA THR A 503 31.96 12.45 12.26
C THR A 503 30.97 13.37 11.57
N VAL A 504 30.96 13.40 10.22
CA VAL A 504 29.99 14.17 9.44
C VAL A 504 28.58 13.64 9.65
N ASP A 505 28.39 12.32 9.52
CA ASP A 505 27.09 11.67 9.74
C ASP A 505 26.57 11.94 11.17
N ALA A 506 27.44 11.80 12.17
CA ALA A 506 27.14 12.12 13.55
C ALA A 506 26.79 13.61 13.76
N SER A 507 27.50 14.51 13.09
CA SER A 507 27.29 15.96 13.20
C SER A 507 25.96 16.39 12.58
N VAL A 508 25.59 15.82 11.42
CA VAL A 508 24.29 16.08 10.78
C VAL A 508 23.17 15.53 11.64
N ALA A 509 23.28 14.28 12.11
CA ALA A 509 22.28 13.66 12.99
C ALA A 509 22.14 14.44 14.32
N GLY A 510 23.26 14.84 14.91
CA GLY A 510 23.31 15.67 16.11
C GLY A 510 22.69 17.06 15.92
N SER A 511 22.86 17.66 14.73
CA SER A 511 22.22 18.93 14.37
C SER A 511 20.70 18.79 14.27
N VAL A 512 20.22 17.73 13.60
CA VAL A 512 18.79 17.40 13.54
C VAL A 512 18.22 17.18 14.95
N PHE A 513 18.90 16.40 15.78
CA PHE A 513 18.54 16.17 17.18
C PHE A 513 18.45 17.48 17.96
N ALA A 514 19.52 18.28 17.95
CA ALA A 514 19.62 19.51 18.73
C ALA A 514 18.57 20.54 18.31
N PHE A 515 18.36 20.72 17.00
CA PHE A 515 17.33 21.62 16.48
C PHE A 515 15.94 21.22 16.97
N HIS A 516 15.53 19.97 16.75
CA HIS A 516 14.18 19.54 17.10
C HIS A 516 13.97 19.43 18.62
N LEU A 517 15.01 19.09 19.39
CA LEU A 517 14.95 19.11 20.85
C LEU A 517 14.75 20.52 21.40
N ARG A 518 15.42 21.53 20.83
CA ARG A 518 15.20 22.94 21.18
C ARG A 518 13.75 23.34 20.93
N VAL A 519 13.16 22.89 19.82
CA VAL A 519 11.74 23.15 19.54
C VAL A 519 10.83 22.48 20.58
N ILE A 520 11.05 21.19 20.91
CA ILE A 520 10.27 20.51 21.96
C ILE A 520 10.34 21.29 23.28
N ARG A 521 11.53 21.75 23.67
CA ARG A 521 11.73 22.54 24.90
C ARG A 521 10.99 23.88 24.84
N ALA A 522 11.04 24.57 23.71
CA ALA A 522 10.32 25.83 23.51
C ALA A 522 8.79 25.65 23.59
N ASP A 523 8.24 24.60 22.99
CA ASP A 523 6.80 24.33 23.06
C ASP A 523 6.35 23.96 24.47
N ARG A 524 7.16 23.18 25.19
CA ARG A 524 6.90 22.83 26.59
C ARG A 524 6.93 24.06 27.49
N ALA A 525 7.90 24.96 27.31
CA ALA A 525 8.00 26.20 28.09
C ALA A 525 6.73 27.06 27.94
N VAL A 526 6.26 27.26 26.70
CA VAL A 526 5.02 28.02 26.44
C VAL A 526 3.77 27.30 26.95
N THR A 527 3.72 25.96 26.87
CA THR A 527 2.55 25.21 27.35
C THR A 527 2.49 25.18 28.89
N ALA A 528 3.63 25.13 29.56
CA ALA A 528 3.72 25.11 31.01
C ALA A 528 3.26 26.44 31.63
N THR A 529 3.62 27.58 31.04
CA THR A 529 3.17 28.90 31.50
C THR A 529 1.67 29.12 31.27
N ALA A 530 1.13 28.63 30.15
CA ALA A 530 -0.31 28.71 29.86
C ALA A 530 -1.18 27.84 30.81
N ALA A 531 -0.68 26.68 31.24
CA ALA A 531 -1.41 25.78 32.15
C ALA A 531 -1.64 26.37 33.56
N VAL A 532 -0.84 27.35 33.97
CA VAL A 532 -0.98 28.05 35.26
C VAL A 532 -1.98 29.21 35.18
N GLY A 533 -2.15 29.82 34.00
CA GLY A 533 -3.03 30.99 33.80
C GLY A 533 -4.44 30.69 33.28
N GLU A 534 -4.66 29.48 32.76
CA GLU A 534 -5.87 29.16 31.97
C GLU A 534 -6.41 27.77 32.33
N ALA A 535 -6.57 27.48 33.63
CA ALA A 535 -7.40 26.38 34.09
C ALA A 535 -8.88 26.71 33.81
N ALA A 536 -9.23 26.88 32.53
CA ALA A 536 -10.61 26.85 32.09
C ALA A 536 -11.19 25.50 32.53
N PRO A 537 -12.40 25.46 33.11
CA PRO A 537 -13.01 24.22 33.55
C PRO A 537 -13.04 23.26 32.36
N SER A 538 -12.34 22.14 32.49
CA SER A 538 -12.37 21.07 31.50
C SER A 538 -13.81 20.57 31.40
N VAL A 539 -14.51 20.97 30.34
CA VAL A 539 -15.84 20.42 30.02
C VAL A 539 -15.64 18.96 29.64
N PHE A 540 -16.01 18.07 30.54
CA PHE A 540 -15.98 16.63 30.29
C PHE A 540 -17.28 16.22 29.61
N THR A 541 -17.20 15.70 28.39
CA THR A 541 -18.34 15.08 27.71
C THR A 541 -18.47 13.64 28.18
N TYR A 542 -19.58 13.32 28.87
CA TYR A 542 -19.89 11.96 29.31
C TYR A 542 -21.00 11.37 28.43
N VAL A 543 -20.82 10.12 27.97
CA VAL A 543 -21.88 9.35 27.34
C VAL A 543 -22.60 8.55 28.42
N VAL A 544 -23.86 8.89 28.70
CA VAL A 544 -24.68 8.23 29.72
C VAL A 544 -25.81 7.45 29.06
N ARG A 545 -25.90 6.15 29.33
CA ARG A 545 -27.04 5.32 28.90
C ARG A 545 -28.16 5.41 29.94
N VAL A 546 -29.26 6.06 29.58
CA VAL A 546 -30.43 6.22 30.46
C VAL A 546 -31.53 5.26 30.03
N ALA A 547 -32.00 4.40 30.93
CA ALA A 547 -33.16 3.54 30.69
C ALA A 547 -34.45 4.35 30.84
N ALA A 548 -35.22 4.48 29.75
CA ALA A 548 -36.52 5.16 29.71
C ALA A 548 -37.42 4.58 28.62
N ALA A 549 -38.72 4.90 28.69
CA ALA A 549 -39.72 4.43 27.72
C ALA A 549 -39.57 5.07 26.32
N ASN A 550 -39.03 6.29 26.24
CA ASN A 550 -38.75 7.01 24.99
C ASN A 550 -37.63 8.06 25.18
N ALA A 551 -37.18 8.67 24.08
CA ALA A 551 -36.07 9.63 24.07
C ALA A 551 -36.36 10.91 24.88
N ASP A 552 -37.60 11.40 24.86
CA ASP A 552 -37.99 12.60 25.60
C ASP A 552 -37.98 12.36 27.11
N ALA A 553 -38.45 11.18 27.55
CA ALA A 553 -38.38 10.76 28.95
C ALA A 553 -36.93 10.55 29.41
N ALA A 554 -36.06 9.97 28.57
CA ALA A 554 -34.63 9.84 28.87
C ALA A 554 -33.97 11.22 29.04
N ARG A 555 -34.31 12.18 28.17
CA ARG A 555 -33.78 13.56 28.20
C ARG A 555 -34.25 14.30 29.45
N ALA A 556 -35.54 14.23 29.78
CA ALA A 556 -36.08 14.87 30.97
C ALA A 556 -35.41 14.32 32.24
N ARG A 557 -35.17 12.99 32.30
CA ARG A 557 -34.50 12.34 33.43
C ARG A 557 -33.04 12.74 33.56
N LEU A 558 -32.31 12.86 32.44
CA LEU A 558 -30.91 13.27 32.43
C LEU A 558 -30.75 14.75 32.77
N ALA A 559 -31.61 15.61 32.22
CA ALA A 559 -31.64 17.04 32.52
C ALA A 559 -32.00 17.31 33.99
N ALA A 560 -32.91 16.54 34.58
CA ALA A 560 -33.24 16.64 36.00
C ALA A 560 -32.08 16.17 36.92
N ALA A 561 -31.32 15.16 36.48
CA ALA A 561 -30.19 14.64 37.27
C ALA A 561 -28.92 15.51 37.17
N LEU A 562 -28.76 16.25 36.06
CA LEU A 562 -27.60 17.09 35.77
C LEU A 562 -28.05 18.45 35.22
N PRO A 563 -28.64 19.32 36.06
CA PRO A 563 -29.26 20.58 35.64
C PRO A 563 -28.26 21.56 35.00
N ASP A 564 -26.98 21.48 35.39
CA ASP A 564 -25.91 22.36 34.87
C ASP A 564 -25.19 21.79 33.62
N ALA A 565 -25.56 20.59 33.17
CA ALA A 565 -24.93 19.95 32.01
C ALA A 565 -25.69 20.27 30.71
N GLN A 566 -24.96 20.65 29.66
CA GLN A 566 -25.55 20.70 28.32
C GLN A 566 -25.80 19.28 27.81
N VAL A 567 -27.07 18.88 27.73
CA VAL A 567 -27.49 17.58 27.20
C VAL A 567 -27.72 17.67 25.70
N THR A 568 -26.82 17.09 24.91
CA THR A 568 -26.99 16.92 23.46
C THR A 568 -27.42 15.47 23.15
N PRO A 569 -28.29 15.25 22.14
CA PRO A 569 -28.63 13.89 21.72
C PRO A 569 -27.37 13.14 21.29
N ALA A 570 -27.08 12.02 21.95
CA ALA A 570 -26.24 11.00 21.36
C ALA A 570 -27.06 10.37 20.23
N ASP A 571 -27.10 11.02 19.07
CA ASP A 571 -27.53 10.36 17.86
C ASP A 571 -26.75 9.03 17.80
N ALA A 572 -27.41 7.96 17.35
CA ALA A 572 -26.87 6.60 17.26
C ALA A 572 -25.60 6.44 16.39
N ALA A 573 -24.89 7.53 16.12
CA ALA A 573 -23.64 7.70 15.41
C ALA A 573 -22.37 7.70 16.28
N SER A 574 -22.42 7.86 17.62
CA SER A 574 -21.22 7.76 18.47
C SER A 574 -21.11 6.37 19.13
N GLY A 575 -20.60 5.41 18.36
CA GLY A 575 -20.34 4.03 18.81
C GLY A 575 -19.21 3.85 19.83
N GLU A 576 -19.16 4.67 20.89
CA GLU A 576 -18.10 4.63 21.92
C GLU A 576 -18.49 3.82 23.19
N GLY A 577 -19.59 3.07 23.15
CA GLY A 577 -20.00 2.20 24.25
C GLY A 577 -19.51 0.77 24.10
N GLU A 578 -18.19 0.52 24.23
CA GLU A 578 -17.60 -0.72 24.76
C GLU A 578 -16.07 -0.56 24.85
N SER A 579 -15.58 -0.51 26.09
CA SER A 579 -14.21 -0.25 26.52
C SER A 579 -13.20 -1.32 26.06
N GLY A 580 -12.21 -0.86 25.30
CA GLY A 580 -11.00 -1.58 24.85
C GLY A 580 -10.25 -0.67 23.86
N PRO A 581 -8.93 -0.84 23.64
CA PRO A 581 -8.15 0.09 22.81
C PRO A 581 -8.82 0.31 21.45
N SER A 582 -8.93 1.58 21.06
CA SER A 582 -9.70 2.00 19.87
C SER A 582 -9.18 1.32 18.61
N ILE A 583 -9.98 1.34 17.55
CA ILE A 583 -9.58 1.00 16.18
C ILE A 583 -8.22 1.59 15.77
N VAL A 584 -7.66 2.59 16.46
CA VAL A 584 -6.26 3.04 16.33
C VAL A 584 -5.23 1.95 16.64
N ALA A 585 -5.48 1.02 17.56
CA ALA A 585 -4.63 -0.14 17.82
C ALA A 585 -4.76 -1.20 16.72
N ILE A 586 -5.96 -1.40 16.18
CA ILE A 586 -6.22 -2.32 15.05
C ILE A 586 -5.70 -1.72 13.73
N ALA A 587 -5.81 -0.41 13.56
CA ALA A 587 -5.23 0.38 12.48
C ALA A 587 -3.71 0.49 12.64
N GLY A 588 -3.15 0.46 13.85
CA GLY A 588 -1.72 0.27 14.08
C GLY A 588 -1.22 -1.08 13.56
N THR A 589 -1.96 -2.17 13.81
CA THR A 589 -1.69 -3.50 13.22
C THR A 589 -1.99 -3.58 11.72
N LEU A 590 -3.01 -2.90 11.18
CA LEU A 590 -3.34 -2.88 9.75
C LEU A 590 -2.43 -1.98 8.94
N VAL A 591 -2.00 -0.84 9.49
CA VAL A 591 -0.96 0.01 8.91
C VAL A 591 0.40 -0.69 9.04
N GLY A 592 0.66 -1.42 10.13
CA GLY A 592 1.81 -2.32 10.24
C GLY A 592 1.79 -3.43 9.18
N VAL A 593 0.64 -4.05 8.92
CA VAL A 593 0.46 -5.10 7.89
C VAL A 593 0.44 -4.52 6.47
N LEU A 594 -0.04 -3.30 6.25
CA LEU A 594 -0.04 -2.62 4.96
C LEU A 594 1.33 -2.01 4.63
N ILE A 595 2.10 -1.55 5.63
CA ILE A 595 3.51 -1.21 5.49
C ILE A 595 4.34 -2.49 5.27
N LEU A 596 4.00 -3.60 5.94
CA LEU A 596 4.57 -4.92 5.67
C LEU A 596 4.22 -5.40 4.25
N LEU A 597 2.99 -5.22 3.75
CA LEU A 597 2.59 -5.57 2.36
C LEU A 597 3.13 -4.59 1.33
N PHE A 598 3.34 -3.33 1.68
CA PHE A 598 3.97 -2.34 0.82
C PHE A 598 5.49 -2.59 0.72
N LEU A 599 6.18 -2.89 1.83
CA LEU A 599 7.58 -3.33 1.82
C LEU A 599 7.74 -4.72 1.16
N VAL A 600 6.82 -5.66 1.39
CA VAL A 600 6.82 -6.96 0.71
C VAL A 600 6.49 -6.80 -0.78
N ALA A 601 5.61 -5.89 -1.21
CA ALA A 601 5.39 -5.62 -2.64
C ALA A 601 6.58 -4.88 -3.28
N THR A 602 7.25 -4.00 -2.53
CA THR A 602 8.44 -3.27 -2.98
C THR A 602 9.68 -4.17 -3.06
N PHE A 603 9.79 -5.24 -2.27
CA PHE A 603 10.95 -6.17 -2.29
C PHE A 603 10.66 -7.58 -2.86
N ALA A 604 9.41 -8.06 -2.86
CA ALA A 604 9.02 -9.40 -3.35
C ALA A 604 8.40 -9.42 -4.75
N LEU A 605 8.17 -8.27 -5.40
CA LEU A 605 7.98 -8.23 -6.86
C LEU A 605 9.29 -8.08 -7.64
N GLY A 606 10.40 -7.79 -6.97
CA GLY A 606 11.73 -7.98 -7.55
C GLY A 606 11.96 -9.43 -8.03
N PRO A 607 11.56 -10.48 -7.29
CA PRO A 607 11.77 -11.90 -7.65
C PRO A 607 10.61 -12.68 -8.32
N PHE A 608 9.50 -12.07 -8.75
CA PHE A 608 8.68 -12.75 -9.79
C PHE A 608 9.49 -12.91 -11.11
N LEU A 609 10.65 -12.26 -11.17
CA LEU A 609 11.80 -12.51 -12.05
C LEU A 609 12.80 -13.56 -11.52
N SER A 610 12.40 -14.61 -10.78
CA SER A 610 13.36 -15.71 -10.53
C SER A 610 12.87 -17.15 -10.68
N GLN A 611 11.61 -17.53 -10.38
CA GLN A 611 11.22 -18.96 -10.43
C GLN A 611 9.75 -19.23 -10.80
N GLN A 612 9.44 -19.18 -12.09
CA GLN A 612 8.47 -20.11 -12.69
C GLN A 612 9.14 -21.03 -13.73
N SER A 613 10.44 -21.28 -13.59
CA SER A 613 11.08 -22.42 -14.21
C SER A 613 10.89 -23.63 -13.31
N ALA A 614 10.16 -24.65 -13.79
CA ALA A 614 10.48 -26.01 -13.37
C ALA A 614 12.00 -26.20 -13.51
N PRO A 615 12.67 -26.94 -12.59
CA PRO A 615 14.09 -27.20 -12.77
C PRO A 615 14.28 -27.80 -14.18
N PRO A 616 15.23 -27.30 -14.99
CA PRO A 616 15.53 -27.98 -16.24
C PRO A 616 15.83 -29.44 -15.91
N PRO A 617 15.37 -30.41 -16.72
CA PRO A 617 15.78 -31.79 -16.53
C PRO A 617 17.31 -31.79 -16.47
N ARG A 618 17.87 -32.38 -15.41
CA ARG A 618 19.32 -32.53 -15.29
C ARG A 618 19.81 -33.10 -16.63
N PRO A 619 20.81 -32.50 -17.29
CA PRO A 619 21.43 -33.18 -18.42
C PRO A 619 21.85 -34.56 -17.90
N ALA A 620 21.42 -35.61 -18.59
CA ALA A 620 21.91 -36.95 -18.31
C ALA A 620 23.44 -36.84 -18.35
N LEU A 621 24.08 -37.05 -17.19
CA LEU A 621 25.53 -37.14 -17.15
C LEU A 621 25.91 -38.23 -18.16
N PRO A 622 26.84 -37.96 -19.08
CA PRO A 622 27.41 -39.05 -19.86
C PRO A 622 27.96 -40.05 -18.85
N ALA A 623 27.49 -41.30 -18.97
CA ALA A 623 27.87 -42.37 -18.07
C ALA A 623 29.40 -42.44 -17.98
N GLY A 624 29.96 -42.24 -16.78
CA GLY A 624 31.33 -42.64 -16.48
C GLY A 624 32.36 -41.59 -16.11
N LYS A 625 32.05 -40.56 -15.30
CA LYS A 625 33.09 -39.90 -14.47
C LYS A 625 32.60 -39.60 -13.06
N VAL A 626 33.26 -40.26 -12.09
CA VAL A 626 33.21 -40.00 -10.65
C VAL A 626 34.33 -39.01 -10.33
N ILE A 627 34.02 -37.87 -9.71
CA ILE A 627 34.75 -37.28 -8.56
C ILE A 627 33.72 -36.59 -7.68
#